data_AF-A0A1J6KX71-F1
#
_entry.id   AF-A0A1J6KX71-F1
#
_cell.length_a   1.000
_cell.length_b   1.000
_cell.length_c   1.000
_cell.angle_alpha   90.00
_cell.angle_beta   90.00
_cell.angle_gamma   90.00
#
_symmetry.space_group_name_H-M   'P 1'
#
loop_
_entity.id
_entity.type
_entity.pdbx_description
1 polymer ?
#
loop_
_entity_poly.entity_id
_entity_poly.type
_entity_poly.pdbx_seq_one_letter_code
_entity_poly.pdbx_strand_id
1 'polypeptide(L)'
;MVPWLAFGHLQPFFQLSMALAKEKVHVSFLSTPKNIKRLPKLPSNLALVVNLVEFPLPLVDGSPLLADAEASVDVSADQMLYLHQAFNLLQELVKNFIADKRPDWVIADFILDWVTDIAPPKPRAQPIQVKNGSRPLHELLTSPRPWVDFPSMVSFRKYDALDLISVLRGENESRETLLGHDAVIEGACRAMAIRTCMEFEGDYLDTYNKIVGKLVIPIGFLPPKELPPNER
;
A
#
# COMPACT_ATOMS: atom_id res chain seq x y z
N MET A 1 1.53 11.17 -1.74
CA MET A 1 1.69 9.85 -1.08
C MET A 1 0.36 9.51 -0.43
N VAL A 2 -0.21 8.35 -0.77
CA VAL A 2 -1.48 7.86 -0.23
C VAL A 2 -1.26 6.46 0.36
N PRO A 3 -0.67 6.37 1.56
CA PRO A 3 -0.41 5.09 2.23
C PRO A 3 -1.68 4.48 2.83
N TRP A 4 -1.69 3.15 3.01
CA TRP A 4 -2.67 2.47 3.86
C TRP A 4 -2.45 2.82 5.35
N LEU A 5 -3.52 2.82 6.15
CA LEU A 5 -3.54 3.20 7.57
C LEU A 5 -2.95 2.12 8.49
N ALA A 6 -1.79 1.58 8.14
CA ALA A 6 -1.04 0.63 8.96
C ALA A 6 0.43 1.06 9.03
N PHE A 7 1.08 0.93 10.19
CA PHE A 7 2.46 1.41 10.36
C PHE A 7 3.48 0.70 9.47
N GLY A 8 3.19 -0.54 9.07
CA GLY A 8 3.96 -1.26 8.04
C GLY A 8 3.97 -0.56 6.67
N HIS A 9 3.01 0.33 6.42
CA HIS A 9 2.85 1.09 5.17
C HIS A 9 3.15 2.59 5.39
N LEU A 10 2.61 3.19 6.45
CA LEU A 10 2.86 4.61 6.80
C LEU A 10 4.35 4.90 6.94
N GLN A 11 5.09 4.05 7.67
CA GLN A 11 6.50 4.30 7.94
C GLN A 11 7.36 4.24 6.66
N PRO A 12 7.27 3.21 5.79
CA PRO A 12 8.00 3.21 4.53
C PRO A 12 7.63 4.37 3.59
N PHE A 13 6.35 4.71 3.46
CA PHE A 13 5.95 5.87 2.66
C PHE A 13 6.53 7.18 3.23
N PHE A 14 6.59 7.30 4.55
CA PHE A 14 7.17 8.48 5.20
C PHE A 14 8.69 8.55 4.97
N GLN A 15 9.40 7.43 5.07
CA GLN A 15 10.82 7.36 4.75
C GLN A 15 11.10 7.66 3.27
N LEU A 16 10.27 7.14 2.36
CA LEU A 16 10.34 7.47 0.93
C LEU A 16 10.10 8.97 0.69
N SER A 17 9.12 9.55 1.37
CA SER A 17 8.81 10.99 1.28
C SER A 17 10.02 11.83 1.65
N MET A 18 10.72 11.47 2.72
CA MET A 18 11.96 12.15 3.11
C MET A 18 13.11 11.91 2.13
N ALA A 19 13.23 10.70 1.55
CA ALA A 19 14.25 10.42 0.55
C ALA A 19 14.05 11.28 -0.70
N LEU A 20 12.82 11.34 -1.21
CA LEU A 20 12.46 12.19 -2.35
C LEU A 20 12.66 13.69 -2.05
N ALA A 21 12.29 14.13 -0.85
CA ALA A 21 12.47 15.53 -0.45
C ALA A 21 13.94 15.97 -0.39
N LYS A 22 14.87 15.08 -0.05
CA LYS A 22 16.32 15.37 -0.12
C LYS A 22 16.77 15.64 -1.56
N GLU A 23 16.14 14.98 -2.52
CA GLU A 23 16.32 15.22 -3.95
C GLU A 23 15.43 16.36 -4.48
N LYS A 24 14.94 17.24 -3.58
CA LYS A 24 14.14 18.43 -3.88
C LYS A 24 12.78 18.16 -4.53
N VAL A 25 12.28 16.91 -4.45
CA VAL A 25 10.93 16.56 -4.87
C VAL A 25 9.96 16.98 -3.78
N HIS A 26 8.98 17.83 -4.11
CA HIS A 26 7.94 18.24 -3.18
C HIS A 26 6.96 17.08 -2.94
N VAL A 27 6.65 16.80 -1.69
CA VAL A 27 5.80 15.67 -1.30
C VAL A 27 4.64 16.16 -0.43
N SER A 28 3.42 15.83 -0.82
CA SER A 28 2.29 15.82 0.10
C SER A 28 2.06 14.39 0.61
N PHE A 29 2.14 14.21 1.93
CA PHE A 29 1.90 12.95 2.62
C PHE A 29 0.53 12.99 3.27
N LEU A 30 -0.40 12.17 2.78
CA LEU A 30 -1.77 12.13 3.25
C LEU A 30 -1.90 11.08 4.35
N SER A 31 -2.48 11.45 5.49
CA SER A 31 -2.91 10.49 6.52
C SER A 31 -3.90 11.17 7.47
N THR A 32 -4.27 10.48 8.53
CA THR A 32 -5.20 10.97 9.54
C THR A 32 -4.44 11.74 10.64
N PRO A 33 -5.11 12.63 11.41
CA PRO A 33 -4.45 13.46 12.43
C PRO A 33 -3.68 12.67 13.49
N LYS A 34 -4.24 11.57 14.02
CA LYS A 34 -3.58 10.74 15.04
C LYS A 34 -2.38 10.00 14.45
N ASN A 35 -2.46 9.56 13.19
CA ASN A 35 -1.33 8.92 12.51
C ASN A 35 -0.20 9.91 12.23
N ILE A 36 -0.50 11.13 11.76
CA ILE A 36 0.53 12.17 11.59
C ILE A 36 1.21 12.49 12.92
N LYS A 37 0.47 12.56 14.03
CA LYS A 37 1.06 12.75 15.37
C LYS A 37 1.96 11.60 15.83
N ARG A 38 1.71 10.37 15.37
CA ARG A 38 2.50 9.17 15.67
C ARG A 38 3.75 9.03 14.80
N LEU A 39 3.83 9.76 13.69
CA LEU A 39 5.03 9.74 12.83
C LEU A 39 6.20 10.47 13.51
N PRO A 40 7.45 10.07 13.20
CA PRO A 40 8.62 10.84 13.62
C PRO A 40 8.54 12.28 13.14
N LYS A 41 9.07 13.22 13.93
CA LYS A 41 9.13 14.63 13.52
C LYS A 41 9.99 14.80 12.26
N LEU A 42 9.50 15.61 11.34
CA LEU A 42 10.28 15.98 10.16
C LEU A 42 11.51 16.79 10.57
N PRO A 43 12.69 16.50 10.00
CA PRO A 43 13.84 17.39 10.09
C PRO A 43 13.47 18.79 9.56
N SER A 44 13.90 19.85 10.23
CA SER A 44 13.56 21.23 9.88
C SER A 44 13.90 21.59 8.44
N ASN A 45 14.99 21.03 7.90
CA ASN A 45 15.42 21.23 6.51
C ASN A 45 14.50 20.55 5.47
N LEU A 46 13.64 19.62 5.88
CA LEU A 46 12.68 18.94 5.00
C LEU A 46 11.24 19.45 5.19
N ALA A 47 10.97 20.21 6.25
CA ALA A 47 9.63 20.71 6.58
C ALA A 47 9.03 21.64 5.51
N LEU A 48 9.86 22.26 4.67
CA LEU A 48 9.40 23.09 3.55
C LEU A 48 9.08 22.27 2.28
N VAL A 49 9.54 21.03 2.20
CA VAL A 49 9.44 20.18 1.00
C VAL A 49 8.44 19.04 1.21
N VAL A 50 8.29 18.55 2.45
CA VAL A 50 7.30 17.55 2.84
C VAL A 50 6.15 18.24 3.58
N ASN A 51 4.98 18.26 2.95
CA ASN A 51 3.73 18.73 3.53
C ASN A 51 2.94 17.54 4.10
N LEU A 52 2.68 17.54 5.40
CA LEU A 52 1.81 16.54 6.04
C LEU A 52 0.37 17.05 5.96
N VAL A 53 -0.49 16.29 5.29
CA VAL A 53 -1.88 16.68 5.03
C VAL A 53 -2.79 15.74 5.80
N GLU A 54 -3.56 16.34 6.70
CA GLU A 54 -4.48 15.63 7.60
C GLU A 54 -5.87 15.54 6.99
N PHE A 55 -6.40 14.31 6.91
CA PHE A 55 -7.81 14.03 6.64
C PHE A 55 -8.42 13.31 7.85
N PRO A 56 -9.34 13.95 8.61
CA PRO A 56 -10.04 13.29 9.71
C PRO A 56 -10.78 12.07 9.20
N LEU A 57 -10.56 10.91 9.84
CA LEU A 57 -11.18 9.67 9.43
C LEU A 57 -12.69 9.72 9.72
N PRO A 58 -13.57 9.54 8.70
CA PRO A 58 -15.00 9.54 8.92
C PRO A 58 -15.46 8.34 9.75
N LEU A 59 -16.50 8.53 10.55
CA LEU A 59 -17.17 7.43 11.22
C LEU A 59 -17.96 6.61 10.19
N VAL A 60 -17.96 5.29 10.37
CA VAL A 60 -18.78 4.37 9.57
C VAL A 60 -20.03 4.05 10.36
N ASP A 61 -21.21 4.31 9.78
CA ASP A 61 -22.48 4.03 10.43
C ASP A 61 -22.61 2.53 10.75
N GLY A 62 -23.02 2.22 11.98
CA GLY A 62 -23.15 0.84 12.47
C GLY A 62 -21.82 0.13 12.75
N SER A 63 -20.68 0.82 12.60
CA SER A 63 -19.36 0.22 12.84
C SER A 63 -19.04 0.08 14.34
N PRO A 64 -18.36 -1.01 14.74
CA PRO A 64 -17.80 -1.17 16.08
C PRO A 64 -16.51 -0.38 16.30
N LEU A 65 -16.02 0.38 15.31
CA LEU A 65 -14.80 1.18 15.46
C LEU A 65 -14.95 2.26 16.52
N LEU A 66 -13.92 2.38 17.36
CA LEU A 66 -13.81 3.50 18.28
C LEU A 66 -13.55 4.78 17.49
N ALA A 67 -14.07 5.91 17.98
CA ALA A 67 -13.95 7.20 17.30
C ALA A 67 -12.49 7.67 17.10
N ASP A 68 -11.55 7.14 17.88
CA ASP A 68 -10.12 7.45 17.78
C ASP A 68 -9.29 6.31 17.15
N ALA A 69 -9.94 5.28 16.60
CA ALA A 69 -9.29 4.19 15.88
C ALA A 69 -8.94 4.63 14.45
N GLU A 70 -7.71 5.08 14.24
CA GLU A 70 -7.27 5.65 12.97
C GLU A 70 -6.22 4.78 12.25
N ALA A 71 -5.77 3.68 12.84
CA ALA A 71 -4.83 2.75 12.24
C ALA A 71 -5.11 1.29 12.58
N SER A 72 -4.49 0.37 11.84
CA SER A 72 -4.61 -1.08 12.05
C SER A 72 -4.21 -1.55 13.45
N VAL A 73 -3.38 -0.78 14.15
CA VAL A 73 -2.96 -1.07 15.54
C VAL A 73 -4.04 -0.72 16.57
N ASP A 74 -5.06 0.05 16.19
CA ASP A 74 -6.16 0.49 17.06
C ASP A 74 -7.38 -0.45 16.99
N VAL A 75 -7.33 -1.48 16.13
CA VAL A 75 -8.49 -2.32 15.80
C VAL A 75 -8.12 -3.80 15.81
N SER A 76 -9.11 -4.67 16.05
CA SER A 76 -8.93 -6.13 15.91
C SER A 76 -8.98 -6.57 14.45
N ALA A 77 -8.56 -7.80 14.16
CA ALA A 77 -8.50 -8.33 12.79
C ALA A 77 -9.89 -8.36 12.10
N ASP A 78 -10.95 -8.66 12.85
CA ASP A 78 -12.34 -8.63 12.40
C ASP A 78 -12.87 -7.20 12.17
N GLN A 79 -12.22 -6.18 12.73
CA GLN A 79 -12.55 -4.77 12.54
C GLN A 79 -11.81 -4.12 11.36
N MET A 80 -10.87 -4.83 10.73
CA MET A 80 -10.00 -4.30 9.67
C MET A 80 -10.78 -3.78 8.45
N LEU A 81 -11.89 -4.44 8.10
CA LEU A 81 -12.74 -4.02 6.99
C LEU A 81 -13.49 -2.73 7.27
N TYR A 82 -13.89 -2.48 8.53
CA TYR A 82 -14.50 -1.21 8.88
C TYR A 82 -13.47 -0.07 8.79
N LEU A 83 -12.20 -0.31 9.14
CA LEU A 83 -11.15 0.69 8.97
C LEU A 83 -10.95 1.01 7.47
N HIS A 84 -11.02 -0.02 6.62
CA HIS A 84 -10.96 0.15 5.17
C HIS A 84 -12.14 0.95 4.63
N GLN A 85 -13.37 0.66 5.08
CA GLN A 85 -14.56 1.44 4.74
C GLN A 85 -14.43 2.90 5.16
N ALA A 86 -14.00 3.16 6.40
CA ALA A 86 -13.77 4.51 6.90
C ALA A 86 -12.77 5.26 6.01
N PHE A 87 -11.71 4.58 5.56
CA PHE A 87 -10.74 5.16 4.65
C PHE A 87 -11.31 5.41 3.25
N ASN A 88 -12.18 4.54 2.73
CA ASN A 88 -12.86 4.74 1.45
C ASN A 88 -13.80 5.95 1.46
N LEU A 89 -14.39 6.30 2.60
CA LEU A 89 -15.19 7.53 2.72
C LEU A 89 -14.36 8.81 2.50
N LEU A 90 -13.03 8.74 2.55
CA LEU A 90 -12.14 9.85 2.19
C LEU A 90 -11.87 9.98 0.69
N GLN A 91 -12.34 9.04 -0.15
CA GLN A 91 -12.07 8.99 -1.59
C GLN A 91 -12.29 10.34 -2.27
N GLU A 92 -13.48 10.93 -2.13
CA GLU A 92 -13.81 12.19 -2.80
C GLU A 92 -12.97 13.38 -2.29
N LEU A 93 -12.67 13.43 -1.00
CA LEU A 93 -11.81 14.46 -0.42
C LEU A 93 -10.38 14.36 -0.97
N VAL A 94 -9.82 13.15 -1.03
CA VAL A 94 -8.50 12.90 -1.57
C VAL A 94 -8.45 13.15 -3.08
N LYS A 95 -9.47 12.74 -3.83
CA LYS A 95 -9.61 13.03 -5.27
C LYS A 95 -9.61 14.53 -5.54
N ASN A 96 -10.43 15.30 -4.81
CA ASN A 96 -10.50 16.75 -4.95
C ASN A 96 -9.17 17.42 -4.58
N PHE A 97 -8.50 16.96 -3.52
CA PHE A 97 -7.18 17.45 -3.16
C PHE A 97 -6.16 17.21 -4.27
N ILE A 98 -6.13 16.01 -4.85
CA ILE A 98 -5.20 15.69 -5.94
C ILE A 98 -5.52 16.51 -7.20
N ALA A 99 -6.79 16.71 -7.53
CA ALA A 99 -7.22 17.56 -8.65
C ALA A 99 -6.85 19.03 -8.45
N ASP A 100 -6.91 19.56 -7.22
CA ASP A 100 -6.48 20.90 -6.84
C ASP A 100 -4.95 21.04 -6.93
N LYS A 101 -4.20 20.13 -6.32
CA LYS A 101 -2.74 20.20 -6.26
C LYS A 101 -2.03 19.83 -7.56
N ARG A 102 -2.67 19.07 -8.44
CA ARG A 102 -2.14 18.64 -9.74
C ARG A 102 -0.70 18.10 -9.66
N PRO A 103 -0.43 17.08 -8.82
CA PRO A 103 0.92 16.54 -8.67
C PRO A 103 1.38 15.82 -9.94
N ASP A 104 2.69 15.79 -10.19
CA ASP A 104 3.28 15.03 -11.30
C ASP A 104 3.09 13.51 -11.14
N TRP A 105 3.05 13.04 -9.89
CA TRP A 105 2.89 11.63 -9.53
C TRP A 105 2.00 11.46 -8.30
N VAL A 106 1.14 10.44 -8.36
CA VAL A 106 0.46 9.89 -7.19
C VAL A 106 1.08 8.53 -6.90
N ILE A 107 1.73 8.40 -5.74
CA ILE A 107 2.22 7.13 -5.22
C ILE A 107 1.21 6.69 -4.15
N ALA A 108 0.56 5.56 -4.38
CA ALA A 108 -0.50 5.03 -3.55
C ALA A 108 -0.24 3.57 -3.18
N ASP A 109 -0.82 3.18 -2.06
CA ASP A 109 -0.79 1.81 -1.57
C ASP A 109 -1.63 0.87 -2.47
N PHE A 110 -1.29 -0.42 -2.49
CA PHE A 110 -1.94 -1.39 -3.37
C PHE A 110 -3.38 -1.73 -2.95
N ILE A 111 -3.77 -1.39 -1.72
CA ILE A 111 -5.14 -1.62 -1.22
C ILE A 111 -6.12 -0.56 -1.75
N LEU A 112 -5.64 0.55 -2.31
CA LEU A 112 -6.46 1.75 -2.58
C LEU A 112 -6.93 1.86 -4.03
N ASP A 113 -7.67 0.87 -4.50
CA ASP A 113 -8.17 0.77 -5.88
C ASP A 113 -8.91 2.03 -6.37
N TRP A 114 -9.63 2.75 -5.52
CA TRP A 114 -10.30 3.99 -5.88
C TRP A 114 -9.37 5.13 -6.29
N VAL A 115 -8.07 5.07 -5.97
CA VAL A 115 -7.08 6.05 -6.44
C VAL A 115 -6.91 5.94 -7.96
N THR A 116 -7.25 4.80 -8.56
CA THR A 116 -7.14 4.59 -10.02
C THR A 116 -8.09 5.48 -10.82
N ASP A 117 -9.20 5.91 -10.25
CA ASP A 117 -10.18 6.82 -10.87
C ASP A 117 -9.62 8.24 -11.13
N ILE A 118 -8.49 8.58 -10.51
CA ILE A 118 -7.87 9.90 -10.62
C ILE A 118 -7.13 10.06 -11.95
N ALA A 119 -6.67 8.95 -12.53
CA ALA A 119 -6.04 8.94 -13.84
C ALA A 119 -7.08 8.62 -14.93
N PRO A 120 -6.92 9.15 -16.16
CA PRO A 120 -7.80 8.79 -17.26
C PRO A 120 -7.80 7.26 -17.45
N PRO A 121 -8.98 6.65 -17.68
CA PRO A 121 -9.11 5.21 -17.74
C PRO A 121 -8.18 4.65 -18.80
N LYS A 122 -7.19 3.87 -18.38
CA LYS A 122 -6.50 2.96 -19.30
C LYS A 122 -7.37 1.73 -19.49
N PRO A 123 -7.35 1.08 -20.66
CA PRO A 123 -7.93 -0.24 -20.77
C PRO A 123 -7.33 -1.10 -19.65
N ARG A 124 -8.21 -1.69 -18.82
CA ARG A 124 -7.81 -2.70 -17.83
C ARG A 124 -6.84 -3.62 -18.56
N ALA A 125 -5.58 -3.66 -18.12
CA ALA A 125 -4.78 -4.83 -18.40
C ALA A 125 -5.64 -5.98 -17.91
N GLN A 126 -6.02 -6.88 -18.81
CA GLN A 126 -6.66 -8.13 -18.42
C GLN A 126 -5.77 -8.67 -17.29
N PRO A 127 -6.29 -8.90 -16.08
CA PRO A 127 -5.53 -9.63 -15.07
C PRO A 127 -4.93 -10.81 -15.81
N ILE A 128 -3.66 -11.10 -15.59
CA ILE A 128 -3.09 -12.33 -16.14
C ILE A 128 -4.02 -13.42 -15.65
N GLN A 129 -4.86 -13.91 -16.56
CA GLN A 129 -5.57 -15.14 -16.37
C GLN A 129 -4.46 -16.17 -16.49
N VAL A 130 -3.74 -16.36 -15.38
CA VAL A 130 -3.19 -17.65 -15.10
C VAL A 130 -4.41 -18.54 -15.28
N LYS A 131 -4.41 -19.36 -16.32
CA LYS A 131 -5.38 -20.42 -16.52
C LYS A 131 -5.20 -21.36 -15.33
N ASN A 132 -5.66 -20.93 -14.16
CA ASN A 132 -5.67 -21.67 -12.94
C ASN A 132 -6.79 -22.67 -13.14
N GLY A 133 -6.45 -23.82 -13.70
CA GLY A 133 -7.29 -24.99 -13.54
C GLY A 133 -7.48 -25.18 -12.04
N SER A 134 -8.71 -24.94 -11.57
CA SER A 134 -9.34 -25.49 -10.36
C SER A 134 -8.62 -25.44 -9.00
N ARG A 135 -7.40 -24.92 -8.89
CA ARG A 135 -6.59 -25.01 -7.67
C ARG A 135 -7.01 -23.95 -6.65
N PRO A 136 -7.27 -24.34 -5.38
CA PRO A 136 -7.52 -23.42 -4.29
C PRO A 136 -6.41 -22.37 -4.14
N LEU A 137 -6.77 -21.14 -3.74
CA LEU A 137 -5.83 -20.03 -3.57
C LEU A 137 -4.65 -20.36 -2.63
N HIS A 138 -4.89 -21.13 -1.56
CA HIS A 138 -3.83 -21.51 -0.63
C HIS A 138 -2.76 -22.41 -1.30
N GLU A 139 -3.14 -23.31 -2.21
CA GLU A 139 -2.19 -24.15 -2.95
C GLU A 139 -1.31 -23.34 -3.90
N LEU A 140 -1.86 -22.25 -4.44
CA LEU A 140 -1.13 -21.29 -5.28
C LEU A 140 -0.11 -20.47 -4.49
N LEU A 141 -0.32 -20.29 -3.18
CA LEU A 141 0.58 -19.57 -2.27
C LEU A 141 1.65 -20.49 -1.66
N THR A 142 1.34 -21.77 -1.46
CA THR A 142 2.26 -22.75 -0.82
C THR A 142 3.17 -23.49 -1.79
N SER A 143 3.09 -23.22 -3.09
CA SER A 143 3.89 -23.88 -4.12
C SER A 143 4.75 -22.84 -4.87
N PRO A 144 6.01 -23.17 -5.22
CA PRO A 144 6.80 -22.35 -6.13
C PRO A 144 6.02 -22.08 -7.42
N ARG A 145 6.05 -20.84 -7.89
CA ARG A 145 5.25 -20.43 -9.04
C ARG A 145 5.86 -21.00 -10.33
N PRO A 146 5.06 -21.55 -11.26
CA PRO A 146 5.57 -22.19 -12.48
C PRO A 146 6.21 -21.23 -13.48
N TRP A 147 6.04 -19.92 -13.32
CA TRP A 147 6.62 -18.89 -14.17
C TRP A 147 7.99 -18.37 -13.69
N VAL A 148 8.51 -18.94 -12.60
CA VAL A 148 9.84 -18.62 -12.08
C VAL A 148 10.84 -19.61 -12.69
N ASP A 149 11.80 -19.10 -13.47
CA ASP A 149 12.79 -19.88 -14.22
C ASP A 149 14.13 -20.05 -13.49
N PHE A 150 14.20 -19.67 -12.21
CA PHE A 150 15.36 -19.79 -11.34
C PHE A 150 15.03 -20.58 -10.05
N PRO A 151 16.02 -21.14 -9.33
CA PRO A 151 15.78 -21.87 -8.09
C PRO A 151 15.17 -20.96 -7.00
N SER A 152 13.87 -21.12 -6.73
CA SER A 152 13.16 -20.39 -5.67
C SER A 152 12.63 -21.34 -4.62
N MET A 153 12.86 -21.00 -3.35
CA MET A 153 12.24 -21.65 -2.19
C MET A 153 11.12 -20.79 -1.57
N VAL A 154 10.77 -19.66 -2.21
CA VAL A 154 9.78 -18.74 -1.66
C VAL A 154 8.39 -19.32 -1.86
N SER A 155 7.81 -19.79 -0.77
CA SER A 155 6.40 -20.16 -0.68
C SER A 155 5.89 -19.90 0.74
N PHE A 156 4.59 -19.65 0.85
CA PHE A 156 3.96 -19.57 2.16
C PHE A 156 3.92 -20.94 2.82
N ARG A 157 4.04 -20.99 4.14
CA ARG A 157 3.58 -22.16 4.89
C ARG A 157 2.06 -22.18 4.83
N LYS A 158 1.47 -23.37 4.93
CA LYS A 158 0.01 -23.53 4.79
C LYS A 158 -0.77 -22.65 5.75
N TYR A 159 -0.35 -22.58 7.02
CA TYR A 159 -1.05 -21.76 8.01
C TYR A 159 -0.92 -20.25 7.70
N ASP A 160 0.27 -19.76 7.32
CA ASP A 160 0.46 -18.35 6.91
C ASP A 160 -0.41 -18.01 5.68
N ALA A 161 -0.50 -18.92 4.70
CA ALA A 161 -1.35 -18.75 3.54
C ALA A 161 -2.84 -18.67 3.91
N LEU A 162 -3.29 -19.52 4.85
CA LEU A 162 -4.68 -19.53 5.30
C LEU A 162 -5.02 -18.26 6.09
N ASP A 163 -4.12 -17.77 6.94
CA ASP A 163 -4.31 -16.53 7.70
C ASP A 163 -4.41 -15.33 6.75
N LEU A 164 -3.51 -15.22 5.77
CA LEU A 164 -3.57 -14.18 4.74
C LEU A 164 -4.88 -14.27 3.94
N ILE A 165 -5.29 -15.47 3.52
CA ILE A 165 -6.54 -15.66 2.79
C ILE A 165 -7.75 -15.28 3.63
N SER A 166 -7.74 -15.58 4.93
CA SER A 166 -8.83 -15.22 5.84
C SER A 166 -8.99 -13.70 5.93
N VAL A 167 -7.89 -12.96 6.00
CA VAL A 167 -7.91 -11.49 6.00
C VAL A 167 -8.41 -10.95 4.65
N LEU A 168 -7.89 -11.46 3.54
CA LEU A 168 -8.24 -10.96 2.21
C LEU A 168 -9.69 -11.27 1.81
N ARG A 169 -10.20 -12.45 2.18
CA ARG A 169 -11.58 -12.89 1.88
C ARG A 169 -12.60 -12.50 2.93
N GLY A 170 -12.17 -11.92 4.06
CA GLY A 170 -13.10 -11.42 5.05
C GLY A 170 -14.11 -10.50 4.39
N GLU A 171 -15.39 -10.70 4.68
CA GLU A 171 -16.50 -9.88 4.21
C GLU A 171 -17.05 -9.05 5.36
N ASN A 172 -17.35 -7.78 5.09
CA ASN A 172 -18.15 -6.96 6.00
C ASN A 172 -19.65 -7.17 5.70
N GLU A 173 -20.53 -6.46 6.42
CA GLU A 173 -21.99 -6.55 6.22
C GLU A 173 -22.43 -6.19 4.80
N SER A 174 -21.64 -5.37 4.09
CA SER A 174 -21.85 -4.98 2.69
C SER A 174 -21.25 -5.96 1.68
N ARG A 175 -20.69 -7.09 2.14
CA ARG A 175 -19.99 -8.12 1.33
C ARG A 175 -18.77 -7.60 0.57
N GLU A 176 -18.15 -6.54 1.06
CA GLU A 176 -16.88 -6.07 0.52
C GLU A 176 -15.72 -6.85 1.14
N THR A 177 -14.67 -7.08 0.35
CA THR A 177 -13.46 -7.82 0.74
C THR A 177 -12.22 -7.06 0.32
N LEU A 178 -11.06 -7.33 0.93
CA LEU A 178 -9.78 -6.77 0.48
C LEU A 178 -9.18 -7.50 -0.73
N LEU A 179 -9.75 -8.63 -1.13
CA LEU A 179 -9.25 -9.44 -2.25
C LEU A 179 -9.44 -8.72 -3.60
N GLY A 180 -8.35 -8.55 -4.35
CA GLY A 180 -8.38 -8.06 -5.73
C GLY A 180 -8.15 -6.56 -5.90
N HIS A 181 -8.10 -5.78 -4.81
CA HIS A 181 -7.74 -4.36 -4.86
C HIS A 181 -6.32 -4.17 -5.46
N ASP A 182 -5.40 -5.07 -5.10
CA ASP A 182 -4.03 -5.12 -5.62
C ASP A 182 -4.00 -5.27 -7.15
N ALA A 183 -4.82 -6.18 -7.70
CA ALA A 183 -4.90 -6.40 -9.14
C ALA A 183 -5.47 -5.18 -9.89
N VAL A 184 -6.40 -4.44 -9.27
CA VAL A 184 -6.94 -3.19 -9.86
C VAL A 184 -5.86 -2.12 -9.93
N ILE A 185 -5.12 -1.90 -8.83
CA ILE A 185 -4.01 -0.94 -8.79
C ILE A 185 -2.90 -1.35 -9.76
N GLU A 186 -2.49 -2.62 -9.73
CA GLU A 186 -1.46 -3.16 -10.62
C GLU A 186 -1.87 -2.96 -12.09
N GLY A 187 -3.15 -3.16 -12.43
CA GLY A 187 -3.68 -2.93 -13.78
C GLY A 187 -3.65 -1.47 -14.22
N ALA A 188 -3.96 -0.53 -13.32
CA ALA A 188 -4.09 0.89 -13.65
C ALA A 188 -2.79 1.70 -13.55
N CYS A 189 -1.84 1.30 -12.70
CA CYS A 189 -0.64 2.07 -12.42
C CYS A 189 0.29 2.16 -13.66
N ARG A 190 1.15 3.20 -13.70
CA ARG A 190 2.20 3.36 -14.72
C ARG A 190 3.48 2.61 -14.38
N ALA A 191 3.78 2.47 -13.10
CA ALA A 191 4.99 1.83 -12.58
C ALA A 191 4.71 1.30 -11.16
N MET A 192 5.48 0.30 -10.76
CA MET A 192 5.43 -0.31 -9.43
C MET A 192 6.70 0.06 -8.66
N ALA A 193 6.57 0.74 -7.52
CA ALA A 193 7.68 0.98 -6.61
C ALA A 193 7.68 -0.12 -5.53
N ILE A 194 8.76 -0.89 -5.42
CA ILE A 194 8.85 -2.02 -4.48
C ILE A 194 10.01 -1.78 -3.53
N ARG A 195 9.73 -1.89 -2.23
CA ARG A 195 10.72 -1.70 -1.15
C ARG A 195 11.69 -2.87 -1.06
N THR A 196 12.67 -2.89 -1.95
CA THR A 196 13.73 -3.90 -2.05
C THR A 196 14.89 -3.36 -2.90
N CYS A 197 15.89 -4.17 -3.21
CA CYS A 197 16.99 -3.83 -4.13
C CYS A 197 17.36 -5.00 -5.04
N MET A 198 18.08 -4.70 -6.13
CA MET A 198 18.50 -5.70 -7.12
C MET A 198 19.44 -6.75 -6.51
N GLU A 199 20.28 -6.36 -5.56
CA GLU A 199 21.21 -7.25 -4.87
C GLU A 199 20.51 -8.28 -3.99
N PHE A 200 19.28 -7.98 -3.54
CA PHE A 200 18.51 -8.86 -2.65
C PHE A 200 17.49 -9.71 -3.40
N GLU A 201 16.75 -9.13 -4.35
CA GLU A 201 15.63 -9.79 -5.04
C GLU A 201 15.67 -9.62 -6.57
N GLY A 202 16.85 -9.42 -7.17
CA GLY A 202 17.02 -9.15 -8.60
C GLY A 202 16.25 -10.09 -9.53
N ASP A 203 16.41 -11.41 -9.37
CA ASP A 203 15.73 -12.41 -10.20
C ASP A 203 14.19 -12.33 -10.07
N TYR A 204 13.68 -12.04 -8.88
CA TYR A 204 12.25 -11.84 -8.64
C TYR A 204 11.74 -10.54 -9.25
N LEU A 205 12.52 -9.45 -9.18
CA LEU A 205 12.18 -8.16 -9.75
C LEU A 205 12.13 -8.22 -11.28
N ASP A 206 13.12 -8.88 -11.90
CA ASP A 206 13.16 -9.10 -13.35
C ASP A 206 11.98 -9.96 -13.82
N THR A 207 11.68 -11.02 -13.05
CA THR A 207 10.52 -11.88 -13.33
C THR A 207 9.22 -11.12 -13.17
N TYR A 208 9.05 -10.35 -12.10
CA TYR A 208 7.85 -9.56 -11.87
C TYR A 208 7.67 -8.48 -12.95
N ASN A 209 8.75 -7.83 -13.37
CA ASN A 209 8.75 -6.88 -14.50
C ASN A 209 8.22 -7.53 -15.79
N LYS A 210 8.68 -8.74 -16.13
CA LYS A 210 8.20 -9.51 -17.29
C LYS A 210 6.72 -9.86 -17.18
N ILE A 211 6.26 -10.22 -15.97
CA ILE A 211 4.86 -10.58 -15.69
C ILE A 211 3.96 -9.37 -15.89
N VAL A 212 4.25 -8.26 -15.20
CA VAL A 212 3.36 -7.08 -15.21
C VAL A 212 3.52 -6.24 -16.49
N GLY A 213 4.63 -6.38 -17.21
CA GLY A 213 4.92 -5.64 -18.43
C GLY A 213 5.07 -4.12 -18.22
N LYS A 214 5.47 -3.71 -17.01
CA LYS A 214 5.58 -2.30 -16.58
C LYS A 214 6.88 -2.07 -15.85
N LEU A 215 7.26 -0.79 -15.73
CA LEU A 215 8.43 -0.40 -14.97
C LEU A 215 8.28 -0.79 -13.49
N VAL A 216 9.18 -1.64 -13.01
CA VAL A 216 9.34 -2.00 -11.60
C VAL A 216 10.58 -1.27 -11.07
N ILE A 217 10.39 -0.47 -10.02
CA ILE A 217 11.41 0.40 -9.44
C ILE A 217 11.72 -0.10 -8.02
N PRO A 218 12.88 -0.76 -7.79
CA PRO A 218 13.34 -1.04 -6.44
C PRO A 218 13.72 0.29 -5.75
N ILE A 219 13.08 0.60 -4.61
CA ILE A 219 13.29 1.87 -3.88
C ILE A 219 14.23 1.74 -2.68
N GLY A 220 14.89 0.58 -2.53
CA GLY A 220 15.70 0.24 -1.37
C GLY A 220 14.87 -0.09 -0.13
N PHE A 221 15.56 -0.43 0.96
CA PHE A 221 14.92 -0.84 2.21
C PHE A 221 14.39 0.32 3.05
N LEU A 222 14.69 1.57 2.70
CA LEU A 222 14.20 2.76 3.41
C LEU A 222 14.25 2.65 4.95
N PRO A 223 15.41 2.27 5.55
CA PRO A 223 15.49 2.12 6.99
C PRO A 223 15.23 3.47 7.69
N PRO A 224 14.58 3.48 8.87
CA PRO A 224 14.55 4.68 9.70
C PRO A 224 15.99 5.15 9.94
N LYS A 225 16.23 6.47 9.94
CA LYS A 225 17.50 6.97 10.44
C LYS A 225 17.67 6.51 11.89
N GLU A 226 18.86 6.04 12.23
CA GLU A 226 19.20 5.76 13.62
C GLU A 226 18.92 7.00 14.47
N LEU A 227 18.15 6.83 15.56
CA LEU A 227 18.05 7.85 16.58
C LEU A 227 19.48 8.15 17.07
N PRO A 228 19.83 9.44 17.28
CA PRO A 228 21.11 9.78 17.88
C PRO A 228 21.27 9.01 19.20
N PRO A 229 22.51 8.64 19.60
CA PRO A 229 22.75 7.76 20.75
C PRO A 229 22.09 8.22 22.06
N ASN A 230 21.77 9.51 22.16
CA ASN A 230 21.21 10.15 23.35
C ASN A 230 19.69 9.96 23.49
N GLU A 231 19.03 9.32 22.51
CA GLU A 231 17.59 9.03 22.48
C GLU A 231 17.30 7.52 22.37
N ARG A 232 18.29 6.66 22.66
CA ARG A 232 18.12 5.20 22.78
C ARG A 232 17.91 4.77 24.23
#